data_AF-A0A536P062-F1
#
_entry.id   AF-A0A536P062-F1
#
_cell.length_a   1.000
_cell.length_b   1.000
_cell.length_c   1.000
_cell.angle_alpha   90.00
_cell.angle_beta   90.00
_cell.angle_gamma   90.00
#
_symmetry.space_group_name_H-M   'P 1'
#
loop_
_entity.id
_entity.type
_entity.pdbx_description
1 polymer ?
#
loop_
_entity_poly.entity_id
_entity_poly.type
_entity_poly.pdbx_seq_one_letter_code
_entity_poly.pdbx_strand_id
1 'polypeptide(L)'
;MSRLLRRPVILAATLVLSLAALLFVNIPVTIIVMVVGVTVAVLVGRHQAGLFKIRIRPRGRREPLWRPTVQHQELPKPAEDPVITFAEPAIELFESRTPPLAHLQLSAGLRSQLDGFALGRTKRIVEAPDLLPHAAADAESWPHVEAAVQKTLALARARGVEIIPDGQNRLSQVLALSAAQGVLLAEWRQLEDGKTVWQGASAQIRASDAFTIQRISEAMERRQLPDLFGGIARRPQNFEVRLLLPYALASAFYSRLHGNPPRAFAA
;
A
#
# COMPACT_ATOMS: atom_id res chain seq x y z
N MET A 1 44.98 0.37 -16.67
CA MET A 1 45.37 -0.57 -17.75
C MET A 1 46.20 -1.77 -17.26
N SER A 2 45.93 -2.34 -16.06
CA SER A 2 46.74 -3.46 -15.50
C SER A 2 45.95 -4.78 -15.30
N ARG A 3 44.68 -4.83 -15.72
CA ARG A 3 43.77 -5.95 -15.40
C ARG A 3 43.66 -7.03 -16.49
N LEU A 4 43.93 -6.70 -17.75
CA LEU A 4 43.78 -7.61 -18.90
C LEU A 4 44.99 -8.54 -19.14
N LEU A 5 46.15 -8.27 -18.53
CA LEU A 5 47.40 -8.98 -18.80
C LEU A 5 47.63 -10.27 -17.99
N ARG A 6 46.85 -10.56 -16.95
CA ARG A 6 47.16 -11.67 -16.01
C ARG A 6 46.74 -13.06 -16.47
N ARG A 7 45.61 -13.17 -17.18
CA ARG A 7 45.07 -14.45 -17.67
C ARG A 7 45.92 -15.12 -18.77
N PRO A 8 46.41 -14.39 -19.80
CA PRO A 8 47.27 -15.00 -20.82
C PRO A 8 48.65 -15.41 -20.26
N VAL A 9 49.18 -14.68 -19.27
CA VAL A 9 50.47 -15.01 -18.64
C VAL A 9 50.40 -16.30 -17.80
N ILE A 10 49.31 -16.52 -17.06
CA ILE A 10 49.11 -17.76 -16.29
C ILE A 10 48.94 -18.97 -17.22
N LEU A 11 48.23 -18.80 -18.34
CA LEU A 11 48.07 -19.86 -19.34
C LEU A 11 49.39 -20.16 -20.08
N ALA A 12 50.19 -19.14 -20.40
CA ALA A 12 51.52 -19.34 -20.99
C ALA A 12 52.47 -20.06 -20.03
N ALA A 13 52.51 -19.68 -18.75
CA ALA A 13 53.35 -20.33 -17.74
C ALA A 13 52.95 -21.80 -17.49
N THR A 14 51.65 -22.10 -17.47
CA THR A 14 51.15 -23.47 -17.29
C THR A 14 51.44 -24.37 -18.50
N LEU A 15 51.46 -23.81 -19.71
CA LEU A 15 51.83 -24.53 -20.92
C LEU A 15 53.34 -24.83 -20.99
N VAL A 16 54.20 -23.90 -20.54
CA VAL A 16 55.65 -24.15 -20.45
C VAL A 16 55.97 -25.21 -19.40
N LEU A 17 55.32 -25.14 -18.23
CA LEU A 17 55.50 -26.13 -17.15
C LEU A 17 54.96 -27.51 -17.52
N SER A 18 53.85 -27.61 -18.26
CA SER A 18 53.34 -28.89 -18.72
C SER A 18 54.23 -29.53 -19.78
N LEU A 19 54.83 -28.74 -20.69
CA LEU A 19 55.81 -29.25 -21.66
C LEU A 19 57.08 -29.77 -20.97
N ALA A 20 57.60 -29.04 -19.99
CA ALA A 20 58.77 -29.46 -19.22
C ALA A 20 58.50 -30.74 -18.42
N ALA A 21 57.34 -30.85 -17.78
CA ALA A 21 56.97 -32.07 -17.05
C ALA A 21 56.74 -33.29 -17.98
N LEU A 22 56.36 -33.07 -19.25
CA LEU A 22 56.18 -34.14 -20.24
C LEU A 22 57.53 -34.71 -20.69
N LEU A 23 58.50 -33.82 -20.86
CA LEU A 23 59.84 -34.17 -21.35
C LEU A 23 60.72 -34.77 -20.26
N PHE A 24 60.57 -34.35 -18.99
CA PHE A 24 61.53 -34.67 -17.94
C PHE A 24 61.00 -35.53 -16.78
N VAL A 25 59.68 -35.79 -16.70
CA VAL A 25 59.11 -36.51 -15.55
C VAL A 25 58.29 -37.72 -15.98
N ASN A 26 57.00 -37.57 -16.27
CA ASN A 26 56.11 -38.65 -16.73
C ASN A 26 54.70 -38.09 -16.99
N ILE A 27 53.94 -38.76 -17.87
CA ILE A 27 52.59 -38.36 -18.31
C ILE A 27 51.61 -38.03 -17.17
N PRO A 28 51.46 -38.83 -16.08
CA PRO A 28 50.52 -38.48 -15.01
C PRO A 28 50.82 -37.15 -14.32
N VAL A 29 52.09 -36.76 -14.19
CA VAL A 29 52.48 -35.49 -13.57
C VAL A 29 52.09 -34.30 -14.46
N THR A 30 52.19 -34.44 -15.78
CA THR A 30 51.70 -33.40 -16.70
C THR A 30 50.21 -33.18 -16.64
N ILE A 31 49.43 -34.25 -16.49
CA ILE A 31 47.98 -34.16 -16.35
C ILE A 31 47.64 -33.35 -15.09
N ILE A 32 48.32 -33.61 -13.98
CA ILE A 32 48.11 -32.86 -12.73
C ILE A 32 48.47 -31.38 -12.91
N VAL A 33 49.61 -31.06 -13.51
CA VAL A 33 50.03 -29.68 -13.75
C VAL A 33 49.04 -28.94 -14.65
N MET A 34 48.53 -29.60 -15.69
CA MET A 34 47.54 -29.00 -16.59
C MET A 34 46.19 -28.79 -15.89
N VAL A 35 45.72 -29.76 -15.12
CA VAL A 35 44.45 -29.66 -14.37
C VAL A 35 44.52 -28.53 -13.35
N VAL A 36 45.61 -28.43 -12.59
CA VAL A 36 45.81 -27.35 -11.60
C VAL A 36 45.96 -26.00 -12.31
N GLY A 37 46.72 -25.94 -13.41
CA GLY A 37 46.92 -24.71 -14.17
C GLY A 37 45.63 -24.15 -14.77
N VAL A 38 44.81 -25.01 -15.39
CA VAL A 38 43.53 -24.64 -15.98
C VAL A 38 42.52 -24.25 -14.91
N THR A 39 42.45 -24.99 -13.79
CA THR A 39 41.53 -24.65 -12.69
C THR A 39 41.87 -23.29 -12.08
N VAL A 40 43.15 -22.97 -11.87
CA VAL A 40 43.58 -21.66 -11.39
C VAL A 40 43.25 -20.55 -12.39
N ALA A 41 43.48 -20.76 -13.70
CA ALA A 41 43.15 -19.78 -14.73
C ALA A 41 41.64 -19.52 -14.86
N VAL A 42 40.81 -20.54 -14.64
CA VAL A 42 39.34 -20.43 -14.59
C VAL A 42 38.90 -19.71 -13.31
N LEU A 43 39.51 -19.99 -12.16
CA LEU A 43 39.20 -19.32 -10.90
C LEU A 43 39.51 -17.82 -10.94
N VAL A 44 40.70 -17.47 -11.46
CA VAL A 44 41.13 -16.07 -11.63
C VAL A 44 40.23 -15.37 -12.65
N GLY A 45 39.82 -16.06 -13.72
CA GLY A 45 38.85 -15.54 -14.69
C GLY A 45 37.46 -15.28 -14.08
N ARG A 46 36.94 -16.21 -13.27
CA ARG A 46 35.66 -16.05 -12.55
C ARG A 46 35.70 -14.95 -11.49
N HIS A 47 36.84 -14.78 -10.82
CA HIS A 47 37.06 -13.70 -9.87
C HIS A 47 37.10 -12.32 -10.57
N GLN A 48 37.76 -12.21 -11.72
CA GLN A 48 37.80 -10.97 -12.50
C GLN A 48 36.46 -10.60 -13.17
N ALA A 49 35.67 -11.60 -13.58
CA ALA A 49 34.32 -11.39 -14.14
C ALA A 49 33.26 -11.02 -13.08
N GLY A 50 33.64 -10.89 -11.80
CA GLY A 50 32.72 -10.52 -10.73
C GLY A 50 31.73 -11.62 -10.32
N LEU A 51 31.90 -12.85 -10.85
CA LEU A 51 31.04 -14.01 -10.57
C LEU A 51 31.26 -14.60 -9.16
N PHE A 52 32.37 -14.25 -8.50
CA PHE A 52 32.63 -14.51 -7.08
C PHE A 52 32.20 -13.38 -6.15
N LYS A 53 31.33 -12.46 -6.62
CA LYS A 53 30.46 -11.75 -5.68
C LYS A 53 29.45 -12.77 -5.16
N ILE A 54 29.90 -13.57 -4.18
CA ILE A 54 29.03 -14.17 -3.18
C ILE A 54 28.04 -13.06 -2.84
N ARG A 55 26.77 -13.28 -3.16
CA ARG A 55 25.66 -12.43 -2.69
C ARG A 55 25.63 -12.59 -1.17
N ILE A 56 26.59 -11.98 -0.50
CA ILE A 56 26.44 -11.51 0.85
C ILE A 56 25.40 -10.41 0.69
N ARG A 57 24.13 -10.80 0.74
CA ARG A 57 23.03 -9.87 0.98
C ARG A 57 23.50 -9.08 2.21
N PRO A 58 23.71 -7.76 2.11
CA PRO A 58 23.98 -6.98 3.31
C PRO A 58 22.75 -7.18 4.20
N ARG A 59 22.91 -7.97 5.26
CA ARG A 59 21.91 -8.28 6.29
C ARG A 59 21.64 -7.04 7.16
N GLY A 60 21.33 -5.93 6.51
CA GLY A 60 21.35 -4.61 7.13
C GLY A 60 21.15 -3.44 6.17
N ARG A 61 21.03 -3.63 4.85
CA ARG A 61 20.29 -2.65 4.06
C ARG A 61 18.83 -2.99 4.27
N ARG A 62 18.23 -2.32 5.27
CA ARG A 62 16.80 -2.05 5.28
C ARG A 62 16.43 -1.74 3.84
N GLU A 63 15.67 -2.63 3.22
CA GLU A 63 14.92 -2.30 2.01
C GLU A 63 14.26 -0.95 2.29
N PRO A 64 14.15 -0.03 1.30
CA PRO A 64 13.57 1.28 1.53
C PRO A 64 12.28 1.06 2.29
N LEU A 65 12.31 1.34 3.60
CA LEU A 65 11.16 1.16 4.47
C LEU A 65 10.12 1.99 3.78
N TRP A 66 9.03 1.37 3.35
CA TRP A 66 7.91 2.12 2.86
C TRP A 66 7.50 3.05 4.01
N ARG A 67 7.93 4.29 3.88
CA ARG A 67 7.48 5.43 4.63
C ARG A 67 6.84 6.25 3.54
N PRO A 68 5.51 6.41 3.53
CA PRO A 68 4.89 7.32 2.58
C PRO A 68 5.64 8.64 2.73
N THR A 69 6.15 9.15 1.61
CA THR A 69 6.85 10.43 1.61
C THR A 69 5.78 11.47 1.89
N VAL A 70 5.55 11.75 3.17
CA VAL A 70 4.57 12.73 3.58
C VAL A 70 5.19 14.08 3.23
N GLN A 71 4.76 14.65 2.10
CA GLN A 71 5.24 15.96 1.66
C GLN A 71 4.82 17.08 2.65
N HIS A 72 3.95 16.76 3.62
CA HIS A 72 3.35 17.70 4.55
C HIS A 72 3.39 17.18 5.98
N GLN A 73 3.88 18.00 6.90
CA GLN A 73 3.83 17.66 8.32
C GLN A 73 2.37 17.67 8.78
N GLU A 74 1.87 16.52 9.24
CA GLU A 74 0.58 16.47 9.94
C GLU A 74 0.64 17.43 11.13
N LEU A 75 -0.45 18.19 11.35
CA LEU A 75 -0.56 18.94 12.59
C LEU A 75 -0.45 17.99 13.78
N PRO A 76 0.06 18.45 14.93
CA PRO A 76 0.15 17.59 16.11
C PRO A 76 -1.24 17.03 16.45
N LYS A 77 -1.27 15.79 16.90
CA LYS A 77 -2.51 15.16 17.39
C LYS A 77 -3.12 16.09 18.46
N PRO A 78 -4.44 16.38 18.39
CA PRO A 78 -5.11 17.19 19.41
C PRO A 78 -4.90 16.58 20.80
N ALA A 79 -4.77 17.44 21.82
CA ALA A 79 -4.62 17.00 23.21
C ALA A 79 -5.82 16.16 23.67
N GLU A 80 -7.01 16.50 23.17
CA GLU A 80 -8.25 15.76 23.36
C GLU A 80 -8.69 15.20 22.02
N ASP A 81 -8.84 13.87 21.92
CA ASP A 81 -9.44 13.21 20.76
C ASP A 81 -10.44 12.18 21.27
N PRO A 82 -11.69 12.60 21.54
CA PRO A 82 -12.65 11.77 22.25
C PRO A 82 -13.00 10.52 21.45
N VAL A 83 -13.19 9.42 22.17
CA VAL A 83 -13.68 8.17 21.58
C VAL A 83 -15.18 8.30 21.34
N ILE A 84 -15.61 7.94 20.14
CA ILE A 84 -17.00 7.97 19.69
C ILE A 84 -17.44 6.57 19.24
N THR A 85 -18.73 6.32 19.36
CA THR A 85 -19.36 5.10 18.87
C THR A 85 -19.67 5.24 17.39
N PHE A 86 -19.09 4.36 16.56
CA PHE A 86 -19.31 4.31 15.12
C PHE A 86 -20.01 3.01 14.73
N ALA A 87 -21.31 3.13 14.49
CA ALA A 87 -22.15 2.03 14.04
C ALA A 87 -21.91 1.74 12.55
N GLU A 88 -22.52 0.66 12.07
CA GLU A 88 -22.55 0.34 10.65
C GLU A 88 -23.04 1.56 9.83
N PRO A 89 -22.31 1.98 8.78
CA PRO A 89 -22.63 3.18 8.03
C PRO A 89 -24.00 3.10 7.34
N ALA A 90 -24.82 4.11 7.58
CA ALA A 90 -26.05 4.39 6.85
C ALA A 90 -25.82 5.57 5.90
N ILE A 91 -26.54 5.63 4.77
CA ILE A 91 -26.31 6.67 3.76
C ILE A 91 -26.81 8.04 4.22
N GLU A 92 -27.83 8.04 5.08
CA GLU A 92 -28.45 9.21 5.70
C GLU A 92 -27.45 10.03 6.53
N LEU A 93 -26.38 9.39 7.01
CA LEU A 93 -25.28 10.07 7.72
C LEU A 93 -24.57 11.14 6.87
N PHE A 94 -24.65 11.02 5.54
CA PHE A 94 -23.92 11.89 4.60
C PHE A 94 -24.80 12.90 3.87
N GLU A 95 -26.12 12.79 3.99
CA GLU A 95 -27.09 13.64 3.27
C GLU A 95 -27.05 15.10 3.73
N SER A 96 -26.86 15.33 5.04
CA SER A 96 -27.10 16.64 5.66
C SER A 96 -25.98 17.68 5.45
N ARG A 97 -24.80 17.28 4.91
CA ARG A 97 -23.56 18.08 4.89
C ARG A 97 -23.24 18.79 6.22
N THR A 98 -23.80 18.30 7.33
CA THR A 98 -23.56 18.90 8.64
C THR A 98 -22.09 18.67 9.00
N PRO A 99 -21.48 19.59 9.76
CA PRO A 99 -20.16 19.35 10.33
C PRO A 99 -20.10 17.97 11.00
N PRO A 100 -18.95 17.29 10.93
CA PRO A 100 -18.86 15.95 11.48
C PRO A 100 -19.10 16.05 12.98
N LEU A 101 -19.86 15.07 13.49
CA LEU A 101 -20.24 15.01 14.91
C LEU A 101 -20.97 16.30 15.37
N ALA A 102 -21.81 16.91 14.53
CA ALA A 102 -22.62 18.06 14.91
C ALA A 102 -23.51 17.80 16.15
N HIS A 103 -23.92 16.55 16.35
CA HIS A 103 -24.69 16.11 17.51
C HIS A 103 -23.87 16.10 18.82
N LEU A 104 -22.54 16.07 18.75
CA LEU A 104 -21.67 16.16 19.92
C LEU A 104 -21.35 17.63 20.23
N GLN A 105 -21.46 17.99 21.51
CA GLN A 105 -21.11 19.32 22.01
C GLN A 105 -19.58 19.51 22.12
N LEU A 106 -18.89 19.51 20.99
CA LEU A 106 -17.46 19.81 20.89
C LEU A 106 -17.23 21.32 20.83
N SER A 107 -16.24 21.83 21.58
CA SER A 107 -15.85 23.23 21.53
C SER A 107 -15.35 23.64 20.14
N ALA A 108 -15.52 24.91 19.76
CA ALA A 108 -15.09 25.40 18.45
C ALA A 108 -13.57 25.23 18.23
N GLY A 109 -12.77 25.45 19.28
CA GLY A 109 -11.33 25.23 19.25
C GLY A 109 -10.96 23.78 19.00
N LEU A 110 -11.60 22.84 19.71
CA LEU A 110 -11.37 21.41 19.50
C LEU A 110 -11.79 20.96 18.10
N ARG A 111 -12.94 21.41 17.60
CA ARG A 111 -13.38 21.13 16.21
C ARG A 111 -12.34 21.59 15.19
N SER A 112 -11.77 22.78 15.37
CA SER A 112 -10.72 23.29 14.48
C SER A 112 -9.43 22.46 14.55
N GLN A 113 -9.03 22.01 15.74
CA GLN A 113 -7.86 21.15 15.91
C GLN A 113 -8.07 19.76 15.27
N LEU A 114 -9.22 19.13 15.49
CA LEU A 114 -9.59 17.84 14.89
C LEU A 114 -9.63 17.95 13.37
N ASP A 115 -10.20 19.02 12.84
CA ASP A 115 -10.27 19.27 11.40
C ASP A 115 -8.88 19.50 10.78
N GLY A 116 -8.03 20.30 11.43
CA GLY A 116 -6.65 20.50 11.00
C GLY A 116 -5.83 19.22 11.02
N PHE A 117 -5.98 18.38 12.06
CA PHE A 117 -5.34 17.08 12.15
C PHE A 117 -5.84 16.13 11.05
N ALA A 118 -7.16 16.09 10.83
CA ALA A 118 -7.79 15.30 9.78
C ALA A 118 -7.34 15.70 8.37
N LEU A 119 -7.07 16.98 8.11
CA LEU A 119 -6.52 17.46 6.84
C LEU A 119 -5.17 16.81 6.52
N GLY A 120 -4.28 16.73 7.52
CA GLY A 120 -2.97 16.08 7.38
C GLY A 120 -3.10 14.59 7.05
N ARG A 121 -3.92 13.87 7.82
CA ARG A 121 -4.19 12.43 7.59
C ARG A 121 -4.83 12.18 6.23
N THR A 122 -5.81 13.00 5.85
CA THR A 122 -6.46 12.93 4.54
C THR A 122 -5.46 13.07 3.43
N LYS A 123 -4.57 14.06 3.51
CA LYS A 123 -3.56 14.30 2.48
C LYS A 123 -2.66 13.08 2.30
N ARG A 124 -2.21 12.50 3.40
CA ARG A 124 -1.37 11.30 3.38
C ARG A 124 -2.08 10.11 2.73
N ILE A 125 -3.37 9.91 3.00
CA ILE A 125 -4.16 8.82 2.38
C ILE A 125 -4.32 9.12 0.90
N VAL A 126 -4.83 10.29 0.57
CA VAL A 126 -5.24 10.66 -0.78
C VAL A 126 -4.05 10.83 -1.75
N GLU A 127 -2.85 11.10 -1.24
CA GLU A 127 -1.61 11.24 -2.02
C GLU A 127 -0.69 10.01 -1.92
N ALA A 128 -1.09 8.94 -1.24
CA ALA A 128 -0.29 7.72 -1.21
C ALA A 128 -0.13 7.17 -2.65
N PRO A 129 1.11 7.01 -3.15
CA PRO A 129 1.36 6.74 -4.57
C PRO A 129 0.84 5.37 -5.04
N ASP A 130 0.62 4.41 -4.13
CA ASP A 130 0.20 3.04 -4.43
C ASP A 130 -0.99 2.58 -3.55
N LEU A 131 -2.12 3.29 -3.61
CA LEU A 131 -3.34 2.95 -2.85
C LEU A 131 -3.93 1.58 -3.19
N LEU A 132 -4.17 1.35 -4.48
CA LEU A 132 -4.74 0.09 -4.96
C LEU A 132 -3.74 -1.05 -4.83
N PRO A 133 -2.46 -0.92 -5.20
CA PRO A 133 -1.48 -1.98 -4.93
C PRO A 133 -1.30 -2.26 -3.45
N HIS A 134 -1.40 -1.28 -2.53
CA HIS A 134 -1.26 -1.56 -1.10
C HIS A 134 -2.47 -2.32 -0.53
N ALA A 135 -3.71 -1.89 -0.85
CA ALA A 135 -4.92 -2.60 -0.45
C ALA A 135 -5.12 -3.93 -1.20
N ALA A 136 -4.59 -4.06 -2.43
CA ALA A 136 -4.61 -5.28 -3.22
C ALA A 136 -3.40 -6.21 -2.94
N ALA A 137 -2.31 -5.71 -2.35
CA ALA A 137 -1.16 -6.53 -1.95
C ALA A 137 -1.40 -7.23 -0.61
N ASP A 138 -2.28 -6.70 0.24
CA ASP A 138 -2.72 -7.41 1.44
C ASP A 138 -3.98 -8.24 1.14
N ALA A 139 -3.80 -9.56 1.08
CA ALA A 139 -4.88 -10.52 0.89
C ALA A 139 -5.95 -10.43 1.99
N GLU A 140 -5.64 -9.89 3.16
CA GLU A 140 -6.60 -9.68 4.25
C GLU A 140 -7.52 -8.47 3.99
N SER A 141 -7.06 -7.47 3.24
CA SER A 141 -7.75 -6.20 3.05
C SER A 141 -8.64 -6.15 1.82
N TRP A 142 -8.29 -6.88 0.76
CA TRP A 142 -9.05 -6.92 -0.49
C TRP A 142 -10.52 -7.38 -0.33
N PRO A 143 -10.85 -8.42 0.47
CA PRO A 143 -12.24 -8.83 0.66
C PRO A 143 -13.13 -7.72 1.24
N HIS A 144 -12.58 -6.83 2.06
CA HIS A 144 -13.32 -5.68 2.62
C HIS A 144 -13.62 -4.63 1.55
N VAL A 145 -12.70 -4.42 0.60
CA VAL A 145 -12.92 -3.52 -0.55
C VAL A 145 -14.03 -4.08 -1.44
N GLU A 146 -13.94 -5.36 -1.83
CA GLU A 146 -14.95 -6.00 -2.68
C GLU A 146 -16.34 -5.97 -2.01
N ALA A 147 -16.42 -6.33 -0.73
CA ALA A 147 -17.68 -6.30 0.01
C ALA A 147 -18.29 -4.89 0.04
N ALA A 148 -17.48 -3.85 0.30
CA ALA A 148 -17.95 -2.46 0.31
C ALA A 148 -18.44 -2.00 -1.06
N VAL A 149 -17.73 -2.36 -2.14
CA VAL A 149 -18.16 -2.06 -3.52
C VAL A 149 -19.49 -2.74 -3.84
N GLN A 150 -19.62 -4.04 -3.55
CA GLN A 150 -20.86 -4.77 -3.80
C GLN A 150 -22.03 -4.21 -3.01
N LYS A 151 -21.82 -3.89 -1.72
CA LYS A 151 -22.82 -3.25 -0.87
C LYS A 151 -23.27 -1.89 -1.43
N THR A 152 -22.33 -1.11 -1.94
CA THR A 152 -22.60 0.22 -2.50
C THR A 152 -23.34 0.14 -3.84
N LEU A 153 -22.97 -0.80 -4.71
CA LEU A 153 -23.70 -1.07 -5.95
C LEU A 153 -25.12 -1.59 -5.68
N ALA A 154 -25.29 -2.45 -4.67
CA ALA A 154 -26.60 -2.92 -4.24
C ALA A 154 -27.46 -1.75 -3.73
N LEU A 155 -26.89 -0.85 -2.92
CA LEU A 155 -27.57 0.36 -2.47
C LEU A 155 -27.97 1.28 -3.63
N ALA A 156 -27.07 1.50 -4.60
CA ALA A 156 -27.36 2.30 -5.79
C ALA A 156 -28.56 1.74 -6.56
N ARG A 157 -28.58 0.42 -6.80
CA ARG A 157 -29.71 -0.27 -7.45
C ARG A 157 -30.99 -0.17 -6.63
N ALA A 158 -30.92 -0.37 -5.32
CA ALA A 158 -32.08 -0.26 -4.42
C ALA A 158 -32.66 1.16 -4.39
N ARG A 159 -31.83 2.18 -4.58
CA ARG A 159 -32.25 3.59 -4.71
C ARG A 159 -32.70 3.95 -6.13
N GLY A 160 -32.68 3.02 -7.09
CA GLY A 160 -33.16 3.23 -8.46
C GLY A 160 -32.13 3.85 -9.42
N VAL A 161 -30.84 3.74 -9.13
CA VAL A 161 -29.76 4.13 -10.06
C VAL A 161 -29.62 3.07 -11.14
N GLU A 162 -29.77 3.47 -12.40
CA GLU A 162 -29.53 2.60 -13.56
C GLU A 162 -28.06 2.72 -14.00
N ILE A 163 -27.36 1.59 -14.09
CA ILE A 163 -25.93 1.52 -14.42
C ILE A 163 -25.78 1.08 -15.87
N ILE A 164 -24.96 1.79 -16.66
CA ILE A 164 -24.65 1.41 -18.04
C ILE A 164 -23.68 0.22 -18.01
N PRO A 165 -23.90 -0.86 -18.78
CA PRO A 165 -22.97 -1.99 -18.85
C PRO A 165 -21.52 -1.57 -19.12
N ASP A 166 -21.31 -0.69 -20.10
CA ASP A 166 -19.99 -0.15 -20.48
C ASP A 166 -19.36 0.71 -19.37
N GLY A 167 -20.20 1.35 -18.55
CA GLY A 167 -19.81 2.22 -17.44
C GLY A 167 -19.56 1.48 -16.12
N GLN A 168 -19.98 0.22 -16.01
CA GLN A 168 -19.95 -0.55 -14.76
C GLN A 168 -18.51 -0.77 -14.26
N ASN A 169 -17.56 -1.01 -15.15
CA ASN A 169 -16.15 -1.21 -14.78
C ASN A 169 -15.56 0.07 -14.17
N ARG A 170 -15.80 1.22 -14.80
CA ARG A 170 -15.33 2.51 -14.30
C ARG A 170 -15.98 2.88 -12.98
N LEU A 171 -17.30 2.67 -12.86
CA LEU A 171 -18.02 2.86 -11.60
C LEU A 171 -17.42 2.00 -10.48
N SER A 172 -17.17 0.71 -10.76
CA SER A 172 -16.58 -0.21 -9.78
C SER A 172 -15.18 0.21 -9.37
N GLN A 173 -14.36 0.71 -10.30
CA GLN A 173 -13.01 1.24 -9.99
C GLN A 173 -13.07 2.47 -9.09
N VAL A 174 -13.98 3.40 -9.36
CA VAL A 174 -14.18 4.60 -8.53
C VAL A 174 -14.60 4.22 -7.12
N LEU A 175 -15.57 3.31 -7.00
CA LEU A 175 -16.02 2.80 -5.70
C LEU A 175 -14.92 2.02 -4.97
N ALA A 176 -14.14 1.22 -5.69
CA ALA A 176 -13.02 0.47 -5.14
C ALA A 176 -11.91 1.39 -4.61
N LEU A 177 -11.60 2.48 -5.33
CA LEU A 177 -10.64 3.49 -4.86
C LEU A 177 -11.12 4.15 -3.58
N SER A 178 -12.41 4.50 -3.51
CA SER A 178 -13.01 5.10 -2.32
C SER A 178 -13.01 4.14 -1.14
N ALA A 179 -13.36 2.88 -1.36
CA ALA A 179 -13.31 1.81 -0.36
C ALA A 179 -11.87 1.54 0.12
N ALA A 180 -10.88 1.50 -0.78
CA ALA A 180 -9.47 1.30 -0.43
C ALA A 180 -8.94 2.41 0.50
N GLN A 181 -9.38 3.66 0.31
CA GLN A 181 -9.03 4.75 1.22
C GLN A 181 -9.66 4.57 2.62
N GLY A 182 -10.86 3.99 2.69
CA GLY A 182 -11.48 3.61 3.96
C GLY A 182 -10.72 2.51 4.69
N VAL A 183 -10.27 1.48 3.96
CA VAL A 183 -9.40 0.42 4.49
C VAL A 183 -8.10 1.00 5.07
N LEU A 184 -7.42 1.87 4.31
CA LEU A 184 -6.15 2.46 4.76
C LEU A 184 -6.32 3.35 5.98
N LEU A 185 -7.43 4.08 6.09
CA LEU A 185 -7.75 4.83 7.29
C LEU A 185 -7.89 3.90 8.50
N ALA A 186 -8.57 2.76 8.34
CA ALA A 186 -8.75 1.77 9.41
C ALA A 186 -7.41 1.14 9.79
N GLU A 187 -6.57 0.80 8.82
CA GLU A 187 -5.24 0.23 9.04
C GLU A 187 -4.32 1.18 9.79
N TRP A 188 -4.22 2.45 9.38
CA TRP A 188 -3.40 3.42 10.11
C TRP A 188 -3.90 3.66 11.52
N ARG A 189 -5.22 3.74 11.70
CA ARG A 189 -5.80 3.79 13.03
C ARG A 189 -5.36 2.58 13.86
N GLN A 190 -5.45 1.36 13.32
CA GLN A 190 -5.06 0.15 14.02
C GLN A 190 -3.53 0.04 14.26
N LEU A 191 -2.71 0.68 13.43
CA LEU A 191 -1.28 0.81 13.69
C LEU A 191 -0.97 1.77 14.84
N GLU A 192 -1.79 2.80 15.01
CA GLU A 192 -1.63 3.79 16.08
C GLU A 192 -2.22 3.31 17.41
N ASP A 193 -3.41 2.71 17.39
CA ASP A 193 -4.20 2.35 18.58
C ASP A 193 -4.17 0.86 18.91
N GLY A 194 -3.68 0.02 17.99
CA GLY A 194 -3.84 -1.42 18.06
C GLY A 194 -5.25 -1.88 17.68
N LYS A 195 -5.69 -2.99 18.28
CA LYS A 195 -6.96 -3.63 17.93
C LYS A 195 -8.14 -2.73 18.32
N THR A 196 -9.09 -2.57 17.40
CA THR A 196 -10.28 -1.75 17.65
C THR A 196 -11.18 -2.41 18.69
N VAL A 197 -11.64 -1.59 19.65
CA VAL A 197 -12.62 -2.02 20.67
C VAL A 197 -14.03 -1.92 20.09
N TRP A 198 -14.86 -2.91 20.37
CA TRP A 198 -16.24 -3.01 19.87
C TRP A 198 -17.23 -3.02 21.04
N GLN A 199 -18.35 -2.32 20.87
CA GLN A 199 -19.51 -2.37 21.76
C GLN A 199 -20.73 -2.80 20.94
N GLY A 200 -21.10 -4.08 21.04
CA GLY A 200 -22.10 -4.67 20.15
C GLY A 200 -21.66 -4.57 18.69
N ALA A 201 -22.51 -3.98 17.84
CA ALA A 201 -22.25 -3.74 16.42
C ALA A 201 -21.59 -2.37 16.12
N SER A 202 -20.99 -1.74 17.14
CA SER A 202 -20.39 -0.42 16.97
C SER A 202 -18.91 -0.43 17.34
N ALA A 203 -18.08 0.10 16.45
CA ALA A 203 -16.66 0.30 16.70
C ALA A 203 -16.46 1.54 17.56
N GLN A 204 -15.55 1.47 18.52
CA GLN A 204 -15.08 2.64 19.25
C GLN A 204 -13.97 3.28 18.41
N ILE A 205 -14.24 4.44 17.81
CA ILE A 205 -13.29 5.20 16.98
C ILE A 205 -12.95 6.56 17.59
N ARG A 206 -11.93 7.25 17.08
CA ARG A 206 -11.59 8.60 17.53
C ARG A 206 -12.41 9.63 16.76
N ALA A 207 -12.73 10.76 17.38
CA ALA A 207 -13.42 11.85 16.70
C ALA A 207 -12.65 12.30 15.45
N SER A 208 -11.32 12.33 15.51
CA SER A 208 -10.48 12.64 14.35
C SER A 208 -10.69 11.71 13.14
N ASP A 209 -11.07 10.44 13.34
CA ASP A 209 -11.37 9.52 12.25
C ASP A 209 -12.64 9.93 11.51
N ALA A 210 -13.68 10.41 12.21
CA ALA A 210 -14.91 10.91 11.59
C ALA A 210 -14.66 12.19 10.75
N PHE A 211 -13.83 13.10 11.25
CA PHE A 211 -13.39 14.27 10.48
C PHE A 211 -12.58 13.82 9.25
N THR A 212 -11.71 12.82 9.40
CA THR A 212 -10.90 12.30 8.29
C THR A 212 -11.76 11.63 7.22
N ILE A 213 -12.78 10.84 7.60
CA ILE A 213 -13.77 10.26 6.67
C ILE A 213 -14.44 11.36 5.83
N GLN A 214 -14.89 12.44 6.47
CA GLN A 214 -15.51 13.55 5.75
C GLN A 214 -14.53 14.21 4.77
N ARG A 215 -13.31 14.50 5.21
CA ARG A 215 -12.29 15.16 4.38
C ARG A 215 -11.84 14.32 3.18
N ILE A 216 -11.69 13.00 3.36
CA ILE A 216 -11.40 12.10 2.24
C ILE A 216 -12.60 12.08 1.28
N SER A 217 -13.83 12.04 1.79
CA SER A 217 -15.04 12.05 0.96
C SER A 217 -15.13 13.32 0.11
N GLU A 218 -14.89 14.49 0.71
CA GLU A 218 -14.81 15.78 -0.01
C GLU A 218 -13.71 15.76 -1.09
N ALA A 219 -12.55 15.17 -0.81
CA ALA A 219 -11.45 15.05 -1.77
C ALA A 219 -11.81 14.08 -2.92
N MET A 220 -12.53 12.99 -2.63
CA MET A 220 -13.00 12.02 -3.62
C MET A 220 -14.07 12.59 -4.52
N GLU A 221 -15.03 13.33 -3.97
CA GLU A 221 -16.02 14.05 -4.78
C GLU A 221 -15.30 14.94 -5.80
N ARG A 222 -14.33 15.76 -5.37
CA ARG A 222 -13.61 16.67 -6.29
C ARG A 222 -12.84 15.95 -7.41
N ARG A 223 -12.33 14.74 -7.16
CA ARG A 223 -11.48 14.01 -8.10
C ARG A 223 -12.24 13.03 -9.00
N GLN A 224 -13.27 12.39 -8.46
CA GLN A 224 -13.88 11.18 -9.06
C GLN A 224 -15.33 11.40 -9.50
N LEU A 225 -15.95 12.56 -9.23
CA LEU A 225 -17.32 12.84 -9.67
C LEU A 225 -17.55 12.60 -11.17
N PRO A 226 -16.67 13.04 -12.09
CA PRO A 226 -16.87 12.81 -13.52
C PRO A 226 -16.95 11.31 -13.86
N ASP A 227 -16.04 10.52 -13.32
CA ASP A 227 -15.96 9.07 -13.58
C ASP A 227 -17.12 8.32 -12.91
N LEU A 228 -17.57 8.78 -11.73
CA LEU A 228 -18.77 8.26 -11.05
C LEU A 228 -20.02 8.44 -11.91
N PHE A 229 -20.23 9.65 -12.45
CA PHE A 229 -21.39 9.93 -13.32
C PHE A 229 -21.29 9.25 -14.67
N GLY A 230 -20.08 9.09 -15.23
CA GLY A 230 -19.88 8.37 -16.49
C GLY A 230 -20.33 6.90 -16.45
N GLY A 231 -20.45 6.31 -15.25
CA GLY A 231 -20.96 4.96 -15.05
C GLY A 231 -22.48 4.81 -14.98
N ILE A 232 -23.23 5.92 -14.96
CA ILE A 232 -24.64 5.96 -14.59
C ILE A 232 -25.50 6.41 -15.77
N ALA A 233 -26.48 5.57 -16.12
CA ALA A 233 -27.42 5.81 -17.21
C ALA A 233 -28.51 6.80 -16.77
N ARG A 234 -29.05 6.55 -15.57
CA ARG A 234 -30.17 7.31 -15.02
C ARG A 234 -30.01 7.46 -13.51
N ARG A 235 -30.29 8.67 -13.03
CA ARG A 235 -30.33 8.98 -11.60
C ARG A 235 -31.77 9.26 -11.14
N PRO A 236 -32.15 8.78 -9.94
CA PRO A 236 -33.40 9.18 -9.29
C PRO A 236 -33.36 10.67 -8.94
N GLN A 237 -34.51 11.33 -8.88
CA GLN A 237 -34.60 12.73 -8.43
C GLN A 237 -34.39 12.89 -6.91
N ASN A 238 -34.65 11.84 -6.15
CA ASN A 238 -34.59 11.81 -4.68
C ASN A 238 -33.28 11.19 -4.15
N PHE A 239 -32.27 10.99 -4.99
CA PHE A 239 -31.02 10.38 -4.57
C PHE A 239 -29.80 11.10 -5.15
N GLU A 240 -28.93 11.56 -4.24
CA GLU A 240 -27.64 12.13 -4.62
C GLU A 240 -26.61 11.03 -4.83
N VAL A 241 -26.34 10.70 -6.08
CA VAL A 241 -25.34 9.69 -6.51
C VAL A 241 -23.96 9.88 -5.86
N ARG A 242 -23.54 11.13 -5.61
CA ARG A 242 -22.25 11.42 -4.98
C ARG A 242 -22.09 10.78 -3.60
N LEU A 243 -23.19 10.52 -2.89
CA LEU A 243 -23.21 9.86 -1.58
C LEU A 243 -22.72 8.41 -1.63
N LEU A 244 -22.65 7.80 -2.81
CA LEU A 244 -22.05 6.46 -2.97
C LEU A 244 -20.55 6.45 -2.62
N LEU A 245 -19.83 7.56 -2.81
CA LEU A 245 -18.41 7.68 -2.45
C LEU A 245 -18.20 7.61 -0.93
N PRO A 246 -18.74 8.53 -0.10
CA PRO A 246 -18.59 8.44 1.35
C PRO A 246 -19.15 7.13 1.92
N TYR A 247 -20.21 6.59 1.33
CA TYR A 247 -20.78 5.31 1.76
C TYR A 247 -19.83 4.12 1.52
N ALA A 248 -19.20 4.03 0.35
CA ALA A 248 -18.21 2.99 0.04
C ALA A 248 -17.01 3.08 0.98
N LEU A 249 -16.47 4.29 1.17
CA LEU A 249 -15.36 4.55 2.07
C LEU A 249 -15.69 4.13 3.51
N ALA A 250 -16.82 4.61 4.05
CA ALA A 250 -17.20 4.33 5.43
C ALA A 250 -17.49 2.84 5.64
N SER A 251 -18.11 2.17 4.67
CA SER A 251 -18.41 0.74 4.73
C SER A 251 -17.14 -0.11 4.77
N ALA A 252 -16.15 0.25 3.96
CA ALA A 252 -14.86 -0.43 3.94
C ALA A 252 -14.07 -0.18 5.23
N PHE A 253 -14.04 1.08 5.70
CA PHE A 253 -13.46 1.45 6.99
C PHE A 253 -14.06 0.62 8.13
N TYR A 254 -15.39 0.65 8.28
CA TYR A 254 -16.11 -0.12 9.29
C TYR A 254 -15.76 -1.61 9.26
N SER A 255 -15.79 -2.20 8.06
CA SER A 255 -15.53 -3.64 7.89
C SER A 255 -14.09 -4.01 8.25
N ARG A 256 -13.12 -3.19 7.85
CA ARG A 256 -11.69 -3.43 8.12
C ARG A 256 -11.35 -3.34 9.61
N LEU A 257 -12.11 -2.57 10.40
CA LEU A 257 -11.90 -2.44 11.85
C LEU A 257 -12.14 -3.75 12.63
N HIS A 258 -12.89 -4.71 12.08
CA HIS A 258 -13.06 -6.04 12.70
C HIS A 258 -11.80 -6.90 12.58
N GLY A 259 -10.95 -6.62 11.58
CA GLY A 259 -9.70 -7.32 11.34
C GLY A 259 -8.67 -7.07 12.44
N ASN A 260 -7.62 -7.89 12.45
CA ASN A 260 -6.48 -7.63 13.30
C ASN A 260 -5.69 -6.41 12.77
N PRO A 261 -4.95 -5.71 13.66
CA PRO A 261 -4.03 -4.69 13.22
C PRO A 261 -3.11 -5.23 12.13
N PRO A 262 -2.90 -4.48 11.04
CA PRO A 262 -2.02 -4.92 9.98
C PRO A 262 -0.63 -5.13 10.55
N ARG A 263 0.04 -6.20 10.13
CA ARG A 263 1.44 -6.43 10.49
C ARG A 263 2.26 -5.42 9.69
N ALA A 264 2.60 -4.29 10.30
CA ALA A 264 3.39 -3.23 9.66
C ALA A 264 4.73 -3.69 9.03
N PHE A 265 5.16 -4.95 9.21
CA PHE A 265 6.48 -5.45 8.85
C PHE A 265 6.51 -6.95 8.45
N ALA A 266 5.49 -7.47 7.77
CA ALA A 266 5.51 -8.84 7.24
C ALA A 266 5.58 -8.86 5.69
N ALA A 267 6.72 -8.43 5.14
CA ALA A 267 7.16 -8.76 3.79
C ALA A 267 8.70 -8.70 3.75
#